data_AF-A0A813P0E7-F1
#
_entry.id   AF-A0A813P0E7-F1
#
_cell.length_a   1.000
_cell.length_b   1.000
_cell.length_c   1.000
_cell.angle_alpha   90.00
_cell.angle_beta   90.00
_cell.angle_gamma   90.00
#
_symmetry.space_group_name_H-M   'P 1'
#
loop_
_entity.id
_entity.type
_entity.pdbx_description
1 polymer ?
#
loop_
_entity_poly.entity_id
_entity_poly.type
_entity_poly.pdbx_seq_one_letter_code
_entity_poly.pdbx_strand_id
1 'polypeptide(L)'
;MEVINITSLNKTANNERKSTGSIILVLSFAILISCLCKIIFIKFLRHKVNLSFNIIVLFLGFLIGIIATQIKGGVNEDDFLRGELQLSKISPHLIYYIFLPLIIFDSSFNTNVNIVKQQFITTFLVAVPGVLISTGIITLFVVYLFPSDYQWSWRTGLLFGSILSTTDPVTIVTLLQDCGASHSLSSLIESESLLNDGLVFMLFSILDRMIVDSSYTIRQIIVDIFRQSIGKT
;
A
#
# COMPACT_ATOMS: atom_id res chain seq x y z
N MET A 1 43.24 -7.02 13.71
CA MET A 1 42.15 -7.01 14.70
C MET A 1 41.80 -5.55 14.95
N GLU A 2 40.70 -5.10 14.39
CA GLU A 2 40.23 -3.72 14.47
C GLU A 2 39.60 -3.52 15.85
N VAL A 3 40.17 -2.65 16.68
CA VAL A 3 39.63 -2.33 18.01
C VAL A 3 38.38 -1.48 17.82
N ILE A 4 37.21 -2.12 17.91
CA ILE A 4 35.93 -1.43 17.85
C ILE A 4 35.85 -0.48 19.05
N ASN A 5 35.82 0.83 18.78
CA ASN A 5 35.83 1.87 19.79
C ASN A 5 34.48 1.93 20.53
N ILE A 6 34.49 1.76 21.86
CA ILE A 6 33.27 1.76 22.70
C ILE A 6 32.49 3.07 22.51
N THR A 7 33.19 4.18 22.24
CA THR A 7 32.59 5.50 21.99
C THR A 7 31.82 5.56 20.67
N SER A 8 32.27 4.85 19.62
CA SER A 8 31.52 4.77 18.37
C SER A 8 30.29 3.89 18.52
N LEU A 9 30.40 2.75 19.23
CA LEU A 9 29.26 1.88 19.53
C LEU A 9 28.16 2.59 20.33
N ASN A 10 28.55 3.36 21.35
CA ASN A 10 27.60 4.15 22.13
C ASN A 10 26.92 5.22 21.28
N LYS A 11 27.65 5.84 20.34
CA LYS A 11 27.07 6.85 19.44
C LYS A 11 26.09 6.24 18.44
N THR A 12 26.38 5.07 17.87
CA THR A 12 25.43 4.35 17.00
C THR A 12 24.21 3.88 17.78
N ALA A 13 24.39 3.24 18.93
CA ALA A 13 23.27 2.77 19.76
C ALA A 13 22.34 3.91 20.20
N ASN A 14 22.91 5.07 20.57
CA ASN A 14 22.12 6.23 20.97
C ASN A 14 21.38 6.88 19.78
N ASN A 15 21.99 6.85 18.59
CA ASN A 15 21.35 7.36 17.37
C ASN A 15 20.22 6.43 16.88
N GLU A 16 20.42 5.11 16.96
CA GLU A 16 19.37 4.12 16.68
C GLU A 16 18.21 4.26 17.66
N ARG A 17 18.49 4.36 18.97
CA ARG A 17 17.45 4.54 19.99
C ARG A 17 16.65 5.82 19.78
N LYS A 18 17.32 6.93 19.42
CA LYS A 18 16.67 8.20 19.11
C LYS A 18 15.83 8.10 17.83
N SER A 19 16.32 7.42 16.79
CA SER A 19 15.60 7.15 15.55
C SER A 19 14.33 6.32 15.78
N THR A 20 14.43 5.21 16.52
CA THR A 20 13.26 4.37 16.82
C THR A 20 12.23 5.15 17.63
N GLY A 21 12.66 5.97 18.62
CA GLY A 21 11.78 6.83 19.39
C GLY A 21 11.01 7.84 18.54
N SER A 22 11.70 8.49 17.60
CA SER A 22 11.10 9.41 16.63
C SER A 22 10.03 8.76 15.75
N ILE A 23 10.29 7.57 15.21
CA ILE A 23 9.34 6.82 14.38
C ILE A 23 8.08 6.47 15.18
N ILE A 24 8.26 5.94 16.40
CA ILE A 24 7.14 5.57 17.28
C ILE A 24 6.29 6.79 17.62
N LEU A 25 6.94 7.93 17.92
CA LEU A 25 6.26 9.18 18.23
C LEU A 25 5.37 9.61 17.05
N VAL A 26 5.90 9.64 15.84
CA VAL A 26 5.13 10.02 14.63
C VAL A 26 3.99 9.05 14.37
N LEU A 27 4.21 7.73 14.47
CA LEU A 27 3.16 6.73 14.29
C LEU A 27 2.06 6.87 15.34
N SER A 28 2.40 7.09 16.61
CA SER A 28 1.42 7.27 17.69
C SER A 28 0.57 8.52 17.46
N PHE A 29 1.20 9.62 17.04
CA PHE A 29 0.51 10.87 16.74
C PHE A 29 -0.39 10.73 15.50
N ALA A 30 0.10 10.06 14.45
CA ALA A 30 -0.69 9.76 13.26
C ALA A 30 -1.94 8.93 13.60
N ILE A 31 -1.81 7.88 14.42
CA ILE A 31 -2.94 7.06 14.87
C ILE A 31 -3.95 7.89 15.68
N LEU A 32 -3.47 8.71 16.62
CA LEU A 32 -4.33 9.58 17.43
C LEU A 32 -5.09 10.60 16.57
N ILE A 33 -4.41 11.26 15.64
CA ILE A 33 -5.02 12.19 14.68
C ILE A 33 -6.05 11.48 13.81
N SER A 34 -5.71 10.33 13.23
CA SER A 34 -6.65 9.56 12.40
C SER A 34 -7.89 9.15 13.19
N CYS A 35 -7.74 8.73 14.45
CA CYS A 35 -8.86 8.40 15.32
C CYS A 35 -9.74 9.63 15.60
N LEU A 36 -9.13 10.76 15.96
CA LEU A 36 -9.83 12.02 16.23
C LEU A 36 -10.58 12.51 14.97
N CYS A 37 -9.91 12.50 13.81
CA CYS A 37 -10.50 12.82 12.53
C CYS A 37 -11.69 11.92 12.21
N LYS A 38 -11.59 10.61 12.50
CA LYS A 38 -12.70 9.66 12.28
C LYS A 38 -13.91 10.00 13.15
N ILE A 39 -13.68 10.32 14.43
CA ILE A 39 -14.74 10.71 15.37
C ILE A 39 -15.41 12.01 14.90
N ILE A 40 -14.63 13.03 14.54
CA ILE A 40 -15.15 14.31 14.02
C ILE A 40 -15.93 14.09 12.72
N PHE A 41 -15.40 13.27 11.82
CA PHE A 41 -16.03 12.95 10.55
C PHE A 41 -17.40 12.32 10.76
N ILE A 42 -17.49 11.26 11.57
CA ILE A 42 -18.75 10.57 11.87
C ILE A 42 -19.76 11.52 12.54
N LYS A 43 -19.30 12.35 13.48
CA LYS A 43 -20.19 13.16 14.33
C LYS A 43 -20.68 14.44 13.65
N PHE A 44 -19.88 15.06 12.78
CA PHE A 44 -20.17 16.41 12.26
C PHE A 44 -20.18 16.50 10.73
N LEU A 45 -19.33 15.76 10.04
CA LEU A 45 -19.13 15.91 8.59
C LEU A 45 -19.89 14.89 7.74
N ARG A 46 -20.27 13.72 8.30
CA ARG A 46 -20.95 12.65 7.55
C ARG A 46 -22.20 13.10 6.79
N HIS A 47 -22.94 14.06 7.33
CA HIS A 47 -24.17 14.58 6.73
C HIS A 47 -23.96 15.84 5.88
N LYS A 48 -22.79 16.47 5.95
CA LYS A 48 -22.47 17.72 5.23
C LYS A 48 -21.50 17.53 4.06
N VAL A 49 -20.73 16.44 4.06
CA VAL A 49 -19.63 16.22 3.12
C VAL A 49 -19.71 14.80 2.58
N ASN A 50 -19.80 14.66 1.25
CA ASN A 50 -19.85 13.37 0.55
C ASN A 50 -18.46 12.73 0.30
N LEU A 51 -17.42 13.18 1.01
CA LEU A 51 -16.06 12.65 0.84
C LEU A 51 -15.83 11.45 1.74
N SER A 52 -15.17 10.41 1.23
CA SER A 52 -14.73 9.28 2.04
C SER A 52 -13.69 9.71 3.08
N PHE A 53 -13.75 9.12 4.26
CA PHE A 53 -12.80 9.35 5.35
C PHE A 53 -11.34 9.13 4.91
N ASN A 54 -11.10 8.13 4.05
CA ASN A 54 -9.77 7.80 3.53
C ASN A 54 -9.14 8.99 2.79
N ILE A 55 -9.95 9.76 2.04
CA ILE A 55 -9.51 10.95 1.30
C ILE A 55 -9.07 12.04 2.29
N ILE A 56 -9.84 12.25 3.36
CA ILE A 56 -9.54 13.28 4.36
C ILE A 56 -8.20 13.00 5.05
N VAL A 57 -7.97 11.75 5.47
CA VAL A 57 -6.71 11.35 6.11
C VAL A 57 -5.54 11.42 5.13
N LEU A 58 -5.74 11.04 3.86
CA LEU A 58 -4.72 11.17 2.81
C LEU A 58 -4.29 12.63 2.62
N PHE A 59 -5.25 13.56 2.47
CA PHE A 59 -4.96 14.98 2.33
C PHE A 59 -4.26 15.55 3.56
N LEU A 60 -4.68 15.13 4.76
CA LEU A 60 -4.06 15.57 6.01
C LEU A 60 -2.60 15.09 6.08
N GLY A 61 -2.33 13.82 5.78
CA GLY A 61 -0.98 13.28 5.73
C GLY A 61 -0.10 13.98 4.69
N PHE A 62 -0.64 14.26 3.50
CA PHE A 62 0.05 15.02 2.47
C PHE A 62 0.40 16.45 2.92
N LEU A 63 -0.53 17.11 3.61
CA LEU A 63 -0.34 18.47 4.13
C LEU A 63 0.72 18.50 5.24
N ILE A 64 0.72 17.51 6.15
CA ILE A 64 1.76 17.31 7.16
C ILE A 64 3.12 17.10 6.46
N GLY A 65 3.18 16.23 5.45
CA GLY A 65 4.37 15.98 4.60
C GLY A 65 4.97 17.25 4.01
N ILE A 66 4.12 18.09 3.39
CA ILE A 66 4.57 19.36 2.82
C ILE A 66 5.10 20.28 3.92
N ILE A 67 4.34 20.47 5.00
CA ILE A 67 4.76 21.34 6.11
C ILE A 67 6.11 20.88 6.66
N ALA A 68 6.29 19.58 6.86
CA ALA A 68 7.53 19.00 7.36
C ALA A 68 8.73 19.30 6.47
N THR A 69 8.55 19.28 5.14
CA THR A 69 9.63 19.62 4.19
C THR A 69 9.94 21.13 4.11
N GLN A 70 8.99 22.00 4.49
CA GLN A 70 9.14 23.47 4.41
C GLN A 70 9.74 24.09 5.67
N ILE A 71 9.75 23.38 6.80
CA ILE A 71 10.32 23.88 8.06
C ILE A 71 11.85 23.93 7.94
N LYS A 72 12.37 25.13 7.65
CA LYS A 72 13.80 25.48 7.69
C LYS A 72 14.27 25.60 9.15
N GLY A 73 14.50 24.46 9.80
CA GLY A 73 15.07 24.36 11.16
C GLY A 73 16.02 23.17 11.33
N GLY A 74 16.10 22.30 10.32
CA GLY A 74 16.98 21.13 10.32
C GLY A 74 16.31 19.92 10.96
N VAL A 75 16.36 18.80 10.24
CA VAL A 75 15.95 17.45 10.67
C VAL A 75 16.80 16.94 11.85
N ASN A 76 17.56 17.79 12.55
CA ASN A 76 18.48 17.39 13.60
C ASN A 76 18.03 17.76 15.01
N GLU A 77 17.14 18.74 15.15
CA GLU A 77 16.64 19.24 16.43
C GLU A 77 15.29 18.61 16.80
N ASP A 78 14.38 18.46 15.83
CA ASP A 78 13.01 17.99 16.07
C ASP A 78 12.85 16.48 15.89
N ASP A 79 12.53 15.78 16.98
CA ASP A 79 12.30 14.33 16.96
C ASP A 79 11.07 13.93 16.13
N PHE A 80 10.09 14.82 15.96
CA PHE A 80 8.92 14.58 15.10
C PHE A 80 9.30 14.60 13.61
N LEU A 81 9.95 15.66 13.13
CA LEU A 81 10.37 15.80 11.72
C LEU A 81 11.36 14.70 11.31
N ARG A 82 12.22 14.27 12.25
CA ARG A 82 13.08 13.09 12.09
C ARG A 82 12.29 11.83 11.82
N GLY A 83 11.27 11.57 12.65
CA GLY A 83 10.42 10.40 12.52
C GLY A 83 9.70 10.38 11.17
N GLU A 84 9.18 11.53 10.74
CA GLU A 84 8.44 11.65 9.48
C GLU A 84 9.33 11.41 8.26
N LEU A 85 10.54 11.99 8.22
CA LEU A 85 11.49 11.72 7.14
C LEU A 85 11.92 10.25 7.12
N GLN A 86 12.03 9.61 8.29
CA GLN A 86 12.35 8.19 8.39
C GLN A 86 11.19 7.32 7.90
N LEU A 87 9.94 7.66 8.23
CA LEU A 87 8.74 7.01 7.71
C LEU A 87 8.69 7.10 6.17
N SER A 88 9.02 8.25 5.60
CA SER A 88 9.06 8.44 4.14
C SER A 88 10.11 7.56 3.44
N LYS A 89 11.09 7.02 4.17
CA LYS A 89 12.13 6.13 3.65
C LYS A 89 11.86 4.65 3.92
N ILE A 90 10.73 4.31 4.55
CA ILE A 90 10.35 2.92 4.78
C ILE A 90 10.20 2.20 3.44
N SER A 91 10.72 0.98 3.36
CA SER A 91 10.59 0.18 2.16
C SER A 91 9.11 -0.18 1.92
N PRO A 92 8.60 0.00 0.69
CA PRO A 92 7.22 -0.40 0.36
C PRO A 92 6.95 -1.88 0.66
N HIS A 93 7.97 -2.74 0.49
CA HIS A 93 7.91 -4.16 0.84
C HIS A 93 7.56 -4.39 2.31
N LEU A 94 8.11 -3.59 3.23
CA LEU A 94 7.82 -3.74 4.67
C LEU A 94 6.37 -3.38 4.98
N ILE A 95 5.81 -2.38 4.28
CA ILE A 95 4.39 -2.04 4.38
C ILE A 95 3.54 -3.24 3.95
N TYR A 96 3.83 -3.84 2.79
CA TYR A 96 3.10 -5.03 2.35
C TYR A 96 3.25 -6.21 3.31
N TYR A 97 4.46 -6.53 3.79
CA TYR A 97 4.65 -7.66 4.71
C TYR A 97 3.93 -7.52 6.05
N ILE A 98 3.68 -6.30 6.52
CA ILE A 98 2.95 -6.06 7.77
C ILE A 98 1.45 -5.98 7.52
N PHE A 99 1.01 -5.19 6.55
CA PHE A 99 -0.41 -4.88 6.36
C PHE A 99 -1.14 -5.90 5.49
N LEU A 100 -0.49 -6.49 4.48
CA LEU A 100 -1.15 -7.43 3.58
C LEU A 100 -1.67 -8.68 4.31
N PRO A 101 -0.93 -9.33 5.23
CA PRO A 101 -1.46 -10.46 6.00
C PRO A 101 -2.63 -10.05 6.91
N LEU A 102 -2.57 -8.85 7.49
CA LEU A 102 -3.65 -8.32 8.35
C LEU A 102 -4.94 -8.08 7.54
N ILE A 103 -4.81 -7.48 6.36
CA ILE A 103 -5.93 -7.18 5.46
C ILE A 103 -6.53 -8.48 4.91
N ILE A 104 -5.70 -9.40 4.41
CA ILE A 104 -6.15 -10.72 3.92
C ILE A 104 -6.87 -11.48 5.03
N PHE A 105 -6.34 -11.45 6.26
CA PHE A 105 -6.98 -12.09 7.41
C PHE A 105 -8.36 -11.50 7.69
N ASP A 106 -8.48 -10.17 7.78
CA ASP A 106 -9.76 -9.49 8.04
C ASP A 106 -10.80 -9.79 6.95
N SER A 107 -10.42 -9.66 5.68
CA SER A 107 -11.31 -9.97 4.55
C SER A 107 -11.72 -11.44 4.56
N SER A 108 -10.76 -12.36 4.67
CA SER A 108 -11.06 -13.81 4.67
C SER A 108 -11.91 -14.27 5.86
N PHE A 109 -11.81 -13.59 7.00
CA PHE A 109 -12.61 -13.89 8.19
C PHE A 109 -14.07 -13.48 8.01
N ASN A 110 -14.33 -12.38 7.31
CA ASN A 110 -15.69 -11.86 7.06
C ASN A 110 -16.37 -12.52 5.86
N THR A 111 -15.61 -13.11 4.93
CA THR A 111 -16.15 -13.73 3.72
C THR A 111 -16.62 -15.19 3.92
N ASN A 112 -17.72 -15.57 3.27
CA ASN A 112 -18.23 -16.94 3.31
C ASN A 112 -17.42 -17.89 2.39
N VAL A 113 -16.56 -18.70 2.99
CA VAL A 113 -15.67 -19.66 2.30
C VAL A 113 -16.42 -20.61 1.36
N ASN A 114 -17.64 -21.03 1.69
CA ASN A 114 -18.40 -21.96 0.84
C ASN A 114 -18.84 -21.31 -0.47
N ILE A 115 -19.26 -20.04 -0.41
CA ILE A 115 -19.65 -19.26 -1.60
C ILE A 115 -18.41 -18.99 -2.47
N VAL A 116 -17.32 -18.55 -1.85
CA VAL A 116 -16.05 -18.30 -2.55
C VAL A 116 -15.55 -19.56 -3.26
N LYS A 117 -15.59 -20.72 -2.60
CA LYS A 117 -15.17 -21.98 -3.24
C LYS A 117 -16.02 -22.33 -4.45
N GLN A 118 -17.33 -22.11 -4.40
CA GLN A 118 -18.23 -22.37 -5.53
C GLN A 118 -18.00 -21.39 -6.69
N GLN A 119 -17.63 -20.15 -6.39
CA GLN A 119 -17.46 -19.07 -7.37
C GLN A 119 -16.01 -18.79 -7.75
N PHE A 120 -15.04 -19.55 -7.22
CA PHE A 120 -13.61 -19.30 -7.34
C PHE A 120 -13.15 -19.11 -8.79
N ILE A 121 -13.65 -19.94 -9.71
CA ILE A 121 -13.30 -19.84 -11.14
C ILE A 121 -13.78 -18.51 -11.72
N THR A 122 -15.01 -18.10 -11.39
CA THR A 122 -15.58 -16.82 -11.83
C THR A 122 -14.77 -15.66 -11.27
N THR A 123 -14.49 -15.68 -9.96
CA THR A 123 -13.68 -14.64 -9.31
C THR A 123 -12.30 -14.55 -9.96
N PHE A 124 -11.62 -15.68 -10.19
CA PHE A 124 -10.31 -15.73 -10.82
C PHE A 124 -10.31 -15.18 -12.25
N LEU A 125 -11.32 -15.54 -13.04
CA LEU A 125 -11.47 -15.09 -14.43
C LEU A 125 -11.81 -13.60 -14.55
N VAL A 126 -12.38 -12.98 -13.51
CA VAL A 126 -12.65 -11.54 -13.49
C VAL A 126 -11.43 -10.78 -12.94
N ALA A 127 -10.89 -11.21 -11.80
CA ALA A 127 -9.79 -10.55 -11.11
C ALA A 127 -8.51 -10.50 -11.94
N VAL A 128 -8.05 -11.64 -12.47
CA VAL A 128 -6.75 -11.71 -13.16
C VAL A 128 -6.72 -10.85 -14.43
N PRO A 129 -7.68 -10.99 -15.38
CA PRO A 129 -7.70 -10.13 -16.55
C PRO A 129 -8.00 -8.67 -16.17
N GLY A 130 -8.85 -8.43 -15.18
CA GLY A 130 -9.19 -7.08 -14.71
C GLY A 130 -7.95 -6.31 -14.25
N VAL A 131 -7.12 -6.92 -13.41
CA VAL A 131 -5.85 -6.32 -12.93
C VAL A 131 -4.87 -6.11 -14.08
N LEU A 132 -4.70 -7.09 -14.96
CA LEU A 132 -3.75 -6.99 -16.09
C LEU A 132 -4.16 -5.91 -17.09
N ILE A 133 -5.45 -5.83 -17.42
CA ILE A 133 -5.99 -4.82 -18.33
C ILE A 133 -5.87 -3.43 -17.69
N SER A 134 -6.28 -3.28 -16.43
CA SER A 134 -6.17 -2.01 -15.70
C SER A 134 -4.72 -1.54 -15.61
N THR A 135 -3.80 -2.44 -15.26
CA THR A 135 -2.35 -2.15 -15.23
C THR A 135 -1.86 -1.68 -16.59
N GLY A 136 -2.23 -2.38 -17.66
CA GLY A 136 -1.83 -2.02 -19.02
C GLY A 136 -2.36 -0.66 -19.47
N ILE A 137 -3.65 -0.38 -19.23
CA ILE A 137 -4.28 0.90 -19.59
C ILE A 137 -3.63 2.06 -18.84
N ILE A 138 -3.43 1.91 -17.52
CA ILE A 138 -2.80 2.96 -16.70
C ILE A 138 -1.35 3.17 -17.15
N THR A 139 -0.62 2.10 -17.44
CA THR A 139 0.74 2.18 -17.98
C THR A 139 0.79 2.96 -19.28
N LEU A 140 -0.10 2.64 -20.24
CA LEU A 140 -0.18 3.36 -21.50
C LEU A 140 -0.47 4.84 -21.28
N PHE A 141 -1.43 5.14 -20.42
CA PHE A 141 -1.77 6.53 -20.07
C PHE A 141 -0.56 7.27 -19.49
N VAL A 142 0.17 6.65 -18.56
CA VAL A 142 1.31 7.30 -17.91
C VAL A 142 2.50 7.45 -18.84
N VAL A 143 2.84 6.42 -19.62
CA VAL A 143 4.00 6.46 -20.53
C VAL A 143 3.78 7.42 -21.70
N TYR A 144 2.55 7.54 -22.22
CA TYR A 144 2.25 8.35 -23.41
C TYR A 144 1.71 9.75 -23.09
N LEU A 145 1.00 9.94 -21.97
CA LEU A 145 0.28 11.19 -21.69
C LEU A 145 0.99 12.10 -20.68
N PHE A 146 1.91 11.57 -19.87
CA PHE A 146 2.71 12.43 -18.98
C PHE A 146 3.73 13.24 -19.78
N PRO A 147 4.06 14.46 -19.32
CA PRO A 147 5.05 15.31 -19.98
C PRO A 147 6.36 14.56 -20.20
N SER A 148 6.89 14.66 -21.41
CA SER A 148 8.12 14.00 -21.88
C SER A 148 9.36 14.29 -21.01
N ASP A 149 9.29 15.30 -20.14
CA ASP A 149 10.36 15.71 -19.22
C ASP A 149 10.72 14.63 -18.20
N TYR A 150 9.77 13.75 -17.84
CA TYR A 150 10.01 12.69 -16.85
C TYR A 150 10.52 11.36 -17.45
N GLN A 151 10.41 11.16 -18.78
CA GLN A 151 10.84 9.97 -19.53
C GLN A 151 10.60 8.62 -18.80
N TRP A 152 9.37 8.35 -18.38
CA TRP A 152 9.07 7.11 -17.66
C TRP A 152 9.31 5.90 -18.55
N SER A 153 10.14 4.98 -18.07
CA SER A 153 10.34 3.69 -18.73
C SER A 153 9.05 2.87 -18.66
N TRP A 154 8.86 1.96 -19.61
CA TRP A 154 7.76 0.99 -19.57
C TRP A 154 7.72 0.18 -18.27
N ARG A 155 8.89 -0.12 -17.68
CA ARG A 155 8.96 -0.86 -16.41
C ARG A 155 8.41 -0.03 -15.25
N THR A 156 8.75 1.25 -15.20
CA THR A 156 8.24 2.20 -14.20
C THR A 156 6.74 2.42 -14.38
N GLY A 157 6.28 2.57 -15.62
CA GLY A 157 4.85 2.68 -15.95
C GLY A 157 4.06 1.44 -15.53
N LEU A 158 4.58 0.23 -15.80
CA LEU A 158 3.98 -1.04 -15.38
C LEU A 158 3.93 -1.16 -13.85
N LEU A 159 5.02 -0.79 -13.16
CA LEU A 159 5.06 -0.81 -11.70
C LEU A 159 3.98 0.10 -11.13
N PHE A 160 3.90 1.34 -11.61
CA PHE A 160 2.90 2.31 -11.19
C PHE A 160 1.47 1.87 -11.53
N GLY A 161 1.26 1.36 -12.74
CA GLY A 161 -0.02 0.82 -13.18
C GLY A 161 -0.48 -0.36 -12.33
N SER A 162 0.45 -1.24 -11.91
CA SER A 162 0.11 -2.37 -11.04
C SER A 162 -0.42 -1.91 -9.69
N ILE A 163 0.26 -0.94 -9.06
CA ILE A 163 -0.15 -0.41 -7.75
C ILE A 163 -1.51 0.26 -7.83
N LEU A 164 -1.80 1.00 -8.91
CA LEU A 164 -3.07 1.69 -9.11
C LEU A 164 -4.21 0.79 -9.59
N SER A 165 -3.92 -0.45 -9.97
CA SER A 165 -4.94 -1.38 -10.48
C SER A 165 -5.78 -2.05 -9.38
N THR A 166 -5.34 -2.02 -8.11
CA THR A 166 -6.15 -2.55 -7.00
C THR A 166 -7.37 -1.66 -6.75
N THR A 167 -8.52 -2.29 -6.57
CA THR A 167 -9.81 -1.66 -6.27
C THR A 167 -10.12 -1.81 -4.79
N ASP A 168 -10.75 -0.80 -4.16
CA ASP A 168 -11.28 -0.91 -2.79
C ASP A 168 -12.81 -1.10 -2.83
N PRO A 169 -13.32 -2.35 -2.79
CA PRO A 169 -14.74 -2.61 -2.84
C PRO A 169 -15.41 -2.54 -1.47
N VAL A 170 -14.68 -2.39 -0.36
CA VAL A 170 -15.28 -2.45 0.99
C VAL A 170 -16.41 -1.44 1.13
N THR A 171 -16.22 -0.23 0.61
CA THR A 171 -17.24 0.82 0.62
C THR A 171 -18.41 0.52 -0.33
N ILE A 172 -18.13 -0.14 -1.46
CA ILE A 172 -19.13 -0.45 -2.48
C ILE A 172 -20.00 -1.64 -2.04
N VAL A 173 -19.42 -2.63 -1.39
CA VAL A 173 -20.12 -3.82 -0.88
C VAL A 173 -21.18 -3.42 0.13
N THR A 174 -20.87 -2.52 1.07
CA THR A 174 -21.86 -2.05 2.05
C THR A 174 -23.01 -1.28 1.38
N LEU A 175 -22.69 -0.43 0.39
CA LEU A 175 -23.72 0.30 -0.36
C LEU A 175 -24.61 -0.64 -1.18
N LEU A 176 -24.03 -1.66 -1.80
CA LEU A 176 -24.78 -2.66 -2.54
C LEU A 176 -25.70 -3.47 -1.63
N GLN A 177 -25.23 -3.84 -0.44
CA GLN A 177 -26.06 -4.52 0.57
C GLN A 177 -27.22 -3.63 1.04
N ASP A 178 -26.99 -2.34 1.27
CA ASP A 178 -28.04 -1.36 1.60
C ASP A 178 -29.08 -1.24 0.47
N CYS A 179 -28.67 -1.44 -0.78
CA CYS A 179 -29.54 -1.50 -1.95
C CYS A 179 -30.18 -2.88 -2.22
N GLY A 180 -29.96 -3.88 -1.35
CA GLY A 180 -30.59 -5.21 -1.45
C GLY A 180 -29.79 -6.24 -2.26
N ALA A 181 -28.50 -6.03 -2.49
CA ALA A 181 -27.64 -7.03 -3.12
C ALA A 181 -27.58 -8.33 -2.29
N SER A 182 -27.51 -9.47 -2.99
CA SER A 182 -27.38 -10.77 -2.32
C SER A 182 -26.02 -10.92 -1.63
N HIS A 183 -25.99 -11.68 -0.52
CA HIS A 183 -24.74 -12.06 0.15
C HIS A 183 -23.75 -12.78 -0.79
N SER A 184 -24.25 -13.47 -1.83
CA SER A 184 -23.39 -14.10 -2.82
C SER A 184 -22.64 -13.07 -3.67
N LEU A 185 -23.30 -11.98 -4.05
CA LEU A 185 -22.65 -10.91 -4.82
C LEU A 185 -21.62 -10.16 -3.96
N SER A 186 -21.94 -9.89 -2.69
CA SER A 186 -20.97 -9.29 -1.76
C SER A 186 -19.74 -10.18 -1.57
N SER A 187 -19.94 -11.47 -1.33
CA SER A 187 -18.86 -12.43 -1.16
C SER A 187 -18.02 -12.60 -2.44
N LEU A 188 -18.63 -12.50 -3.62
CA LEU A 188 -17.92 -12.51 -4.90
C LEU A 188 -16.99 -11.29 -5.01
N ILE A 189 -17.53 -10.09 -4.76
CA ILE A 189 -16.77 -8.83 -4.84
C ILE A 189 -15.64 -8.79 -3.80
N GLU A 190 -15.89 -9.23 -2.57
CA GLU A 190 -14.84 -9.35 -1.54
C GLU A 190 -13.71 -10.31 -1.98
N SER A 191 -14.08 -11.46 -2.57
CA SER A 191 -13.09 -12.40 -3.08
C SER A 191 -12.31 -11.88 -4.29
N GLU A 192 -12.93 -11.03 -5.11
CA GLU A 192 -12.27 -10.37 -6.25
C GLU A 192 -11.24 -9.36 -5.76
N SER A 193 -11.60 -8.52 -4.77
CA SER A 193 -10.66 -7.64 -4.07
C SER A 193 -9.46 -8.38 -3.52
N LEU A 194 -9.69 -9.49 -2.83
CA LEU A 194 -8.64 -10.25 -2.14
C LEU A 194 -7.67 -10.85 -3.17
N LEU A 195 -8.18 -11.32 -4.30
CA LEU A 195 -7.34 -11.76 -5.42
C LEU A 195 -6.57 -10.57 -6.03
N ASN A 196 -7.21 -9.42 -6.20
CA ASN A 196 -6.55 -8.23 -6.73
C ASN A 196 -5.37 -7.79 -5.86
N ASP A 197 -5.54 -7.73 -4.54
CA ASP A 197 -4.47 -7.36 -3.60
C ASP A 197 -3.26 -8.30 -3.70
N GLY A 198 -3.51 -9.61 -3.81
CA GLY A 198 -2.45 -10.61 -4.00
C GLY A 198 -1.75 -10.50 -5.37
N LEU A 199 -2.53 -10.27 -6.44
CA LEU A 199 -1.99 -10.10 -7.79
C LEU A 199 -1.15 -8.84 -7.92
N VAL A 200 -1.61 -7.73 -7.36
CA VAL A 200 -0.89 -6.45 -7.36
C VAL A 200 0.41 -6.57 -6.57
N PHE A 201 0.38 -7.19 -5.39
CA PHE A 201 1.62 -7.46 -4.64
C PHE A 201 2.62 -8.32 -5.44
N MET A 202 2.12 -9.33 -6.15
CA MET A 202 2.96 -10.19 -6.98
C MET A 202 3.59 -9.43 -8.15
N LEU A 203 2.77 -8.66 -8.88
CA LEU A 203 3.22 -7.82 -9.99
C LEU A 203 4.23 -6.77 -9.50
N PHE A 204 3.93 -6.09 -8.39
CA PHE A 204 4.82 -5.12 -7.77
C PHE A 204 6.20 -5.73 -7.46
N SER A 205 6.24 -6.88 -6.80
CA SER A 205 7.48 -7.55 -6.40
C SER A 205 8.33 -7.97 -7.60
N ILE A 206 7.71 -8.42 -8.69
CA ILE A 206 8.41 -8.81 -9.92
C ILE A 206 8.92 -7.58 -10.67
N LEU A 207 8.08 -6.55 -10.81
CA LEU A 207 8.42 -5.34 -11.56
C LEU A 207 9.49 -4.53 -10.84
N ASP A 208 9.48 -4.46 -9.51
CA ASP A 208 10.54 -3.84 -8.72
C ASP A 208 11.89 -4.53 -8.97
N ARG A 209 11.92 -5.87 -8.96
CA ARG A 209 13.13 -6.64 -9.32
C ARG A 209 13.59 -6.39 -10.75
N MET A 210 12.66 -6.27 -11.70
CA MET A 210 13.00 -5.93 -13.09
C MET A 210 13.54 -4.51 -13.27
N ILE A 211 13.22 -3.59 -12.36
CA ILE A 211 13.77 -2.23 -12.37
C ILE A 211 15.18 -2.24 -11.78
N VAL A 212 15.42 -3.00 -10.71
CA VAL A 212 16.73 -3.11 -10.07
C VAL A 212 17.71 -3.93 -10.92
N ASP A 213 17.28 -5.08 -11.45
CA ASP A 213 18.09 -5.95 -12.31
C ASP A 213 17.66 -5.84 -13.77
N SER A 214 18.53 -5.24 -14.59
CA SER A 214 18.24 -5.04 -16.01
C SER A 214 18.31 -6.31 -16.86
N SER A 215 18.93 -7.38 -16.34
CA SER A 215 19.08 -8.68 -17.01
C SER A 215 18.01 -9.70 -16.62
N TYR A 216 16.93 -9.23 -15.98
CA TYR A 216 15.87 -10.10 -15.47
C TYR A 216 15.23 -10.94 -16.57
N THR A 217 15.42 -12.25 -16.50
CA THR A 217 15.07 -13.20 -17.56
C THR A 217 13.65 -13.74 -17.35
N ILE A 218 12.96 -14.08 -18.43
CA ILE A 218 11.62 -14.71 -18.40
C ILE A 218 11.57 -15.95 -17.48
N ARG A 219 12.65 -16.74 -17.45
CA ARG A 219 12.76 -17.88 -16.53
C ARG A 219 12.67 -17.46 -15.06
N GLN A 220 13.29 -16.34 -14.68
CA GLN A 220 13.24 -15.82 -13.30
C GLN A 220 11.84 -15.29 -12.99
N ILE A 221 11.17 -14.63 -13.94
CA ILE A 221 9.77 -14.21 -13.79
C ILE A 221 8.88 -15.40 -13.46
N ILE A 222 8.95 -16.48 -14.26
CA ILE A 222 8.13 -17.68 -14.05
C ILE A 222 8.41 -18.28 -12.68
N VAL A 223 9.70 -18.46 -12.32
CA VAL A 223 10.09 -19.03 -11.03
C VAL A 223 9.58 -18.17 -9.86
N ASP A 224 9.67 -16.85 -9.96
CA ASP A 224 9.25 -15.95 -8.90
C ASP A 224 7.72 -15.89 -8.75
N ILE A 225 6.96 -15.97 -9.85
CA ILE A 225 5.51 -16.16 -9.79
C ILE A 225 5.16 -17.42 -8.99
N PHE A 226 5.76 -18.56 -9.35
CA PHE A 226 5.50 -19.83 -8.65
C PHE A 226 5.90 -19.77 -7.17
N ARG A 227 7.05 -19.17 -6.86
CA ARG A 227 7.53 -19.01 -5.48
C ARG A 227 6.59 -18.16 -4.64
N GLN A 228 6.12 -17.05 -5.18
CA GLN A 228 5.19 -16.15 -4.50
C GLN A 228 3.81 -16.80 -4.33
N SER A 229 3.30 -17.51 -5.34
CA SER A 229 2.03 -18.26 -5.22
C SER A 229 2.07 -19.35 -4.13
N ILE A 230 3.23 -19.94 -3.86
CA ILE A 230 3.42 -20.98 -2.84
C ILE A 230 3.74 -20.35 -1.46
N GLY A 231 3.95 -19.03 -1.37
CA GLY A 231 4.36 -18.36 -0.14
C GLY A 231 5.81 -18.62 0.27
N LYS A 232 6.66 -19.07 -0.67
CA LYS A 232 8.11 -19.20 -0.49
C LYS A 232 8.81 -17.99 -1.12
N THR A 233 8.65 -16.84 -0.48
CA THR A 233 9.43 -15.61 -0.76
C THR A 233 10.80 -15.66 -0.11
#